data_AF-A0A4Y7T7E9-F1
#
_entry.id   AF-A0A4Y7T7E9-F1
#
_cell.length_a   1.000
_cell.length_b   1.000
_cell.length_c   1.000
_cell.angle_alpha   90.00
_cell.angle_beta   90.00
_cell.angle_gamma   90.00
#
_symmetry.space_group_name_H-M   'P 1'
#
loop_
_entity.id
_entity.type
_entity.pdbx_description
1 polymer ?
#
loop_
_entity_poly.entity_id
_entity_poly.type
_entity_poly.pdbx_seq_one_letter_code
_entity_poly.pdbx_strand_id
1 'polypeptide(L)'
;MPSPPTNASIHVPLEILETIFDFRDIVYSSPGFWTTLHIPLPTLAIPPPQAKSSDKGLAEYMDLWFSRAGDFPLTLHLAMPADERPPQSLIHYIVHNQRWRSLTFRTVCIPQHYRPLRTPFWMEELLDATTILSEELGHGCWRMLQSFTIESTSSVMVSPFQFVQAAPLLKDVNLTFHSFSNGAFISELFVDAKNLHSLSLVGYVNQITSGVASRLYYGIIQGGARLVSLKIPGHICEMSATSSMPAPVVPVTNTVLSCLHLHNCPNIRRLLMNIVLPALSELQVCRVDDCIDAAPHTIKMGDSIRCLVERSQCTLRCLRLGRLQIDKENLIHVLESLTSLHNVSISHEAVENAASPLPNGIPFIQQMTVRQNQAYFLPALMHFSFGDTSIRTPTSSQLVNAFRQFVEDPRRWCNSSVLQWDPASRKMREVEPAGESNELRNRTLDTGLYAPLETTHLFAGRNETCVYSRVMKSWIGKHSSALA
;
A
#
# COMPACT_ATOMS: atom_id res chain seq x y z
N MET A 1 -23.57 35.84 10.51
CA MET A 1 -22.53 34.78 10.46
C MET A 1 -22.32 34.42 9.00
N PRO A 2 -21.08 34.32 8.51
CA PRO A 2 -20.84 33.77 7.17
C PRO A 2 -21.35 32.31 7.18
N SER A 3 -22.23 31.98 6.24
CA SER A 3 -22.74 30.62 6.06
C SER A 3 -21.58 29.71 5.64
N PRO A 4 -21.45 28.51 6.23
CA PRO A 4 -20.46 27.54 5.78
C PRO A 4 -20.71 27.21 4.31
N PRO A 5 -19.65 26.96 3.52
CA PRO A 5 -19.86 26.54 2.15
C PRO A 5 -20.60 25.18 2.13
N THR A 6 -21.71 25.13 1.40
CA THR A 6 -22.78 24.12 1.46
C THR A 6 -22.38 22.69 1.05
N ASN A 7 -21.13 22.44 0.67
CA ASN A 7 -20.68 21.15 0.14
C ASN A 7 -19.52 20.50 0.92
N ALA A 8 -19.15 21.02 2.09
CA ALA A 8 -18.18 20.34 2.95
C ALA A 8 -18.83 19.10 3.59
N SER A 9 -18.39 17.90 3.18
CA SER A 9 -18.71 16.65 3.87
C SER A 9 -18.03 16.64 5.23
N ILE A 10 -18.72 17.20 6.23
CA ILE A 10 -18.30 17.18 7.62
C ILE A 10 -18.87 15.89 8.23
N HIS A 11 -18.06 15.12 8.96
CA HIS A 11 -18.51 13.91 9.66
C HIS A 11 -19.61 14.17 10.72
N VAL A 12 -19.89 15.44 11.01
CA VAL A 12 -21.07 15.94 11.68
C VAL A 12 -21.73 16.94 10.72
N PRO A 13 -22.85 16.59 10.06
CA PRO A 13 -23.58 17.55 9.26
C PRO A 13 -23.96 18.73 10.17
N LEU A 14 -23.45 19.92 9.88
CA LEU A 14 -23.79 21.12 10.66
C LEU A 14 -25.32 21.34 10.68
N GLU A 15 -26.01 20.84 9.65
CA GLU A 15 -27.46 20.74 9.51
C GLU A 15 -28.13 19.96 10.67
N ILE A 16 -27.48 18.92 11.21
CA ILE A 16 -27.97 18.18 12.39
C ILE A 16 -27.86 19.05 13.65
N LEU A 17 -26.86 19.92 13.73
CA LEU A 17 -26.68 20.83 14.87
C LEU A 17 -27.71 21.98 14.87
N GLU A 18 -28.33 22.25 13.73
CA GLU A 18 -29.42 23.23 13.62
C GLU A 18 -30.77 22.65 14.07
N THR A 19 -30.94 21.33 14.05
CA THR A 19 -32.23 20.67 14.33
C THR A 19 -32.33 20.14 15.77
N ILE A 20 -31.23 19.82 16.44
CA ILE A 20 -31.24 19.22 17.78
C ILE A 20 -30.32 20.00 18.75
N PHE A 21 -30.92 20.84 19.60
CA PHE A 21 -30.20 21.71 20.54
C PHE A 21 -29.28 20.96 21.51
N ASP A 22 -29.68 19.82 22.04
CA ASP A 22 -28.85 19.07 23.00
C ASP A 22 -27.57 18.52 22.33
N PHE A 23 -27.66 18.11 21.06
CA PHE A 23 -26.49 17.65 20.29
C PHE A 23 -25.56 18.81 19.96
N ARG A 24 -26.12 20.00 19.73
CA ARG A 24 -25.34 21.20 19.48
C ARG A 24 -24.38 21.48 20.63
N ASP A 25 -24.86 21.48 21.87
CA ASP A 25 -24.03 21.75 23.04
C ASP A 25 -22.95 20.68 23.26
N ILE A 26 -23.28 19.42 23.02
CA ILE A 26 -22.31 18.31 23.07
C ILE A 26 -21.20 18.51 22.03
N VAL A 27 -21.54 18.87 20.81
CA VAL A 27 -20.55 19.05 19.73
C VAL A 27 -19.69 20.29 19.96
N TYR A 28 -20.27 21.41 20.39
CA TYR A 28 -19.50 22.62 20.70
C TYR A 28 -18.63 22.49 21.95
N SER A 29 -19.03 21.68 22.94
CA SER A 29 -18.24 21.46 24.17
C SER A 29 -17.11 20.45 24.02
N SER A 30 -17.09 19.65 22.95
CA SER A 30 -16.09 18.60 22.72
C SER A 30 -15.09 18.99 21.62
N PRO A 31 -13.84 19.37 21.98
CA PRO A 31 -12.81 19.80 21.02
C PRO A 31 -12.47 18.75 19.96
N GLY A 32 -12.66 17.46 20.28
CA GLY A 32 -12.34 16.34 19.40
C GLY A 32 -13.15 16.33 18.09
N PHE A 33 -14.35 16.91 18.06
CA PHE A 33 -15.12 17.02 16.81
C PHE A 33 -14.50 18.00 15.81
N TRP A 34 -13.67 18.92 16.29
CA TRP A 34 -13.13 20.02 15.51
C TRP A 34 -11.68 19.78 15.07
N THR A 35 -11.07 18.64 15.42
CA THR A 35 -9.68 18.34 15.08
C THR A 35 -9.48 17.94 13.62
N THR A 36 -10.55 17.54 12.93
CA THR A 36 -10.48 17.04 11.55
C THR A 36 -11.37 17.87 10.64
N LEU A 37 -10.83 18.30 9.50
CA LEU A 37 -11.59 19.03 8.49
C LEU A 37 -11.36 18.42 7.11
N HIS A 38 -12.46 18.14 6.40
CA HIS A 38 -12.46 17.67 5.01
C HIS A 38 -13.08 18.76 4.12
N ILE A 39 -12.30 19.26 3.17
CA ILE A 39 -12.74 20.28 2.20
C ILE A 39 -12.71 19.63 0.80
N PRO A 40 -13.86 19.19 0.25
CA PRO A 40 -13.94 18.58 -1.06
C PRO A 40 -13.90 19.63 -2.19
N LEU A 41 -13.73 19.15 -3.43
CA LEU A 41 -13.48 19.94 -4.64
C LEU A 41 -14.58 20.95 -5.09
N PRO A 42 -15.90 20.67 -5.00
CA PRO A 42 -16.89 21.59 -5.58
C PRO A 42 -17.07 22.88 -4.77
N THR A 43 -16.43 22.95 -3.60
CA THR A 43 -16.45 24.10 -2.69
C THR A 43 -15.66 25.30 -3.20
N LEU A 44 -14.68 25.09 -4.09
CA LEU A 44 -13.84 26.13 -4.68
C LEU A 44 -14.35 26.61 -6.06
N ALA A 45 -15.03 25.73 -6.80
CA ALA A 45 -15.42 25.98 -8.20
C ALA A 45 -16.74 26.74 -8.38
N ILE A 46 -17.56 26.88 -7.33
CA ILE A 46 -18.80 27.66 -7.38
C ILE A 46 -18.55 28.97 -6.64
N PRO A 47 -18.19 30.07 -7.33
CA PRO A 47 -18.27 31.37 -6.69
C PRO A 47 -19.75 31.57 -6.31
N PRO A 48 -20.08 31.77 -5.02
CA PRO A 48 -21.45 32.13 -4.66
C PRO A 48 -21.84 33.34 -5.51
N PRO A 49 -23.03 33.39 -6.11
CA PRO A 49 -23.42 34.43 -7.07
C PRO A 49 -23.39 35.88 -6.52
N GLN A 50 -23.00 36.08 -5.25
CA GLN A 50 -22.83 37.39 -4.62
C GLN A 50 -21.60 37.52 -3.70
N ALA A 51 -20.77 36.48 -3.53
CA ALA A 51 -19.56 36.61 -2.71
C ALA A 51 -18.42 37.04 -3.62
N LYS A 52 -18.11 38.34 -3.62
CA LYS A 52 -16.80 38.83 -4.07
C LYS A 52 -15.75 37.92 -3.41
N SER A 53 -14.96 37.25 -4.23
CA SER A 53 -13.89 36.31 -3.89
C SER A 53 -12.88 36.96 -2.94
N SER A 54 -13.19 37.05 -1.64
CA SER A 54 -12.20 37.45 -0.67
C SER A 54 -11.27 36.27 -0.47
N ASP A 55 -10.02 36.39 -0.94
CA ASP A 55 -8.92 35.44 -0.71
C ASP A 55 -8.82 34.97 0.75
N LYS A 56 -9.36 35.72 1.71
CA LYS A 56 -9.34 35.37 3.13
C LYS A 56 -10.37 34.32 3.58
N GLY A 57 -11.43 34.08 2.80
CA GLY A 57 -12.61 33.36 3.30
C GLY A 57 -12.33 31.93 3.75
N LEU A 58 -11.50 31.17 3.01
CA LEU A 58 -11.19 29.78 3.37
C LEU A 58 -10.25 29.69 4.57
N ALA A 59 -9.21 30.53 4.62
CA ALA A 59 -8.29 30.56 5.75
C ALA A 59 -9.01 30.98 7.04
N GLU A 60 -9.88 32.01 6.98
CA GLU A 60 -10.72 32.43 8.10
C GLU A 60 -11.70 31.33 8.54
N TYR A 61 -12.28 30.59 7.59
CA TYR A 61 -13.14 29.46 7.90
C TYR A 61 -12.37 28.34 8.62
N MET A 62 -11.17 28.01 8.15
CA MET A 62 -10.31 27.00 8.78
C MET A 62 -9.88 27.43 10.18
N ASP A 63 -9.50 28.70 10.35
CA ASP A 63 -9.15 29.27 11.65
C ASP A 63 -10.33 29.19 12.62
N LEU A 64 -11.52 29.61 12.19
CA LEU A 64 -12.74 29.50 12.98
C LEU A 64 -13.08 28.04 13.32
N TRP A 65 -12.89 27.11 12.39
CA TRP A 65 -13.11 25.69 12.62
C TRP A 65 -12.16 25.15 13.69
N PHE A 66 -10.85 25.34 13.49
CA PHE A 66 -9.81 24.74 14.33
C PHE A 66 -9.57 25.47 15.65
N SER A 67 -10.01 26.73 15.79
CA SER A 67 -10.01 27.43 17.09
C SER A 67 -10.84 26.69 18.14
N ARG A 68 -11.92 26.01 17.73
CA ARG A 68 -12.75 25.17 18.61
C ARG A 68 -12.05 23.90 19.08
N ALA A 69 -11.01 23.47 18.38
CA ALA A 69 -10.22 22.30 18.76
C ALA A 69 -9.22 22.61 19.91
N GLY A 70 -9.18 23.82 20.45
CA GLY A 70 -8.26 24.17 21.55
C GLY A 70 -6.79 23.96 21.16
N ASP A 71 -6.04 23.15 21.90
CA ASP A 71 -4.64 22.78 21.61
C ASP A 71 -4.49 21.40 20.97
N PHE A 72 -5.59 20.75 20.59
CA PHE A 72 -5.54 19.38 20.07
C PHE A 72 -4.81 19.31 18.70
N PRO A 73 -4.13 18.20 18.37
CA PRO A 73 -3.49 18.02 17.08
C PRO A 73 -4.51 17.98 15.94
N LEU A 74 -4.17 18.60 14.81
CA LEU A 74 -5.10 18.86 13.70
C LEU A 74 -4.88 17.92 12.51
N THR A 75 -5.96 17.61 11.81
CA THR A 75 -5.98 16.82 10.57
C THR A 75 -6.72 17.57 9.48
N LEU A 76 -6.07 17.76 8.34
CA LEU A 76 -6.65 18.44 7.18
C LEU A 76 -6.64 17.52 5.97
N HIS A 77 -7.80 17.39 5.32
CA HIS A 77 -7.95 16.80 4.01
C HIS A 77 -8.46 17.86 3.04
N LEU A 78 -7.59 18.31 2.14
CA LEU A 78 -7.86 19.41 1.23
C LEU A 78 -7.77 18.92 -0.21
N ALA A 79 -8.88 19.00 -0.93
CA ALA A 79 -8.91 18.78 -2.38
C ALA A 79 -8.78 20.12 -3.10
N MET A 80 -7.79 20.25 -3.98
CA MET A 80 -7.56 21.44 -4.79
C MET A 80 -7.55 21.09 -6.28
N PRO A 81 -8.10 21.93 -7.16
CA PRO A 81 -7.91 21.79 -8.59
C PRO A 81 -6.42 21.99 -8.94
N ALA A 82 -5.95 21.26 -9.96
CA ALA A 82 -4.54 21.30 -10.38
C ALA A 82 -4.09 22.67 -10.89
N ASP A 83 -5.00 23.37 -11.57
CA ASP A 83 -4.71 24.57 -12.35
C ASP A 83 -5.02 25.87 -11.61
N GLU A 84 -5.64 25.81 -10.43
CA GLU A 84 -5.93 27.01 -9.65
C GLU A 84 -4.86 27.24 -8.60
N ARG A 85 -4.47 28.52 -8.47
CA ARG A 85 -3.61 28.98 -7.39
C ARG A 85 -4.47 29.16 -6.14
N PRO A 86 -4.18 28.50 -5.02
CA PRO A 86 -4.90 28.74 -3.79
C PRO A 86 -4.64 30.17 -3.32
N PRO A 87 -5.55 30.74 -2.53
CA PRO A 87 -5.30 32.00 -1.88
C PRO A 87 -4.01 31.96 -1.06
N GLN A 88 -3.17 33.00 -1.15
CA GLN A 88 -1.91 33.07 -0.38
C GLN A 88 -2.15 32.96 1.13
N SER A 89 -3.30 33.45 1.60
CA SER A 89 -3.78 33.32 2.98
C SER A 89 -3.89 31.86 3.44
N LEU A 90 -4.30 30.95 2.55
CA LEU A 90 -4.44 29.52 2.82
C LEU A 90 -3.06 28.88 3.00
N ILE A 91 -2.14 29.14 2.07
CA ILE A 91 -0.75 28.66 2.17
C ILE A 91 -0.12 29.17 3.47
N HIS A 92 -0.25 30.48 3.74
CA HIS A 92 0.25 31.08 4.97
C HIS A 92 -0.34 30.40 6.23
N TYR A 93 -1.67 30.18 6.27
CA TYR A 93 -2.33 29.51 7.39
C TYR A 93 -1.81 28.07 7.59
N ILE A 94 -1.70 27.29 6.52
CA ILE A 94 -1.20 25.90 6.58
C ILE A 94 0.24 25.87 7.09
N VAL A 95 1.10 26.76 6.60
CA VAL A 95 2.54 26.75 6.94
C VAL A 95 2.78 27.22 8.37
N HIS A 96 2.05 28.23 8.85
CA HIS A 96 2.24 28.80 10.18
C HIS A 96 1.55 28.01 11.32
N ASN A 97 0.60 27.14 11.00
CA ASN A 97 -0.06 26.35 12.02
C ASN A 97 0.81 25.14 12.42
N GLN A 98 1.33 25.17 13.65
CA GLN A 98 2.27 24.15 14.15
C GLN A 98 1.58 22.89 14.69
N ARG A 99 0.24 22.89 14.78
CA ARG A 99 -0.54 21.82 15.41
C ARG A 99 -0.91 20.69 14.45
N TRP A 100 -0.50 20.75 13.19
CA TRP A 100 -0.78 19.69 12.23
C TRP A 100 -0.22 18.36 12.70
N ARG A 101 -1.07 17.35 12.79
CA ARG A 101 -0.70 15.94 12.94
C ARG A 101 -0.73 15.22 11.59
N SER A 102 -1.70 15.55 10.75
CA SER A 102 -1.87 14.94 9.43
C SER A 102 -2.31 15.95 8.39
N LEU A 103 -1.64 15.96 7.24
CA LEU A 103 -1.99 16.76 6.07
C LEU A 103 -2.19 15.84 4.88
N THR A 104 -3.34 15.96 4.21
CA THR A 104 -3.67 15.24 2.99
C THR A 104 -4.11 16.22 1.92
N PHE A 105 -3.36 16.27 0.82
CA PHE A 105 -3.68 17.08 -0.34
C PHE A 105 -4.08 16.20 -1.51
N ARG A 106 -5.22 16.49 -2.13
CA ARG A 106 -5.70 15.78 -3.32
C ARG A 106 -5.84 16.75 -4.47
N THR A 107 -5.12 16.50 -5.55
CA THR A 107 -5.33 17.22 -6.80
C THR A 107 -6.40 16.50 -7.61
N VAL A 108 -7.38 17.23 -8.11
CA VAL A 108 -8.34 16.67 -9.06
C VAL A 108 -8.10 17.28 -10.43
N CYS A 109 -7.83 16.41 -11.42
CA CYS A 109 -7.81 16.82 -12.83
C CYS A 109 -9.23 16.95 -13.36
N ILE A 110 -9.52 18.08 -14.00
CA ILE A 110 -10.76 18.24 -14.77
C ILE A 110 -10.53 17.50 -16.11
N PRO A 111 -11.37 16.50 -16.47
CA PRO A 111 -11.14 15.61 -17.62
C PRO A 111 -11.00 16.30 -18.99
N GLN A 112 -11.32 17.59 -19.10
CA GLN A 112 -11.34 18.32 -20.37
C GLN A 112 -9.94 18.78 -20.82
N HIS A 113 -8.92 18.65 -19.97
CA HIS A 113 -7.55 19.09 -20.27
C HIS A 113 -6.51 17.99 -19.99
N TYR A 114 -6.57 16.88 -20.75
CA TYR A 114 -5.55 15.81 -20.77
C TYR A 114 -4.19 16.25 -21.34
N ARG A 115 -3.70 17.44 -20.99
CA ARG A 115 -2.28 17.72 -21.10
C ARG A 115 -1.62 17.22 -19.83
N PRO A 116 -0.45 16.56 -19.89
CA PRO A 116 0.29 16.21 -18.70
C PRO A 116 0.57 17.51 -17.94
N LEU A 117 -0.18 17.71 -16.86
CA LEU A 117 -0.10 18.94 -16.09
C LEU A 117 1.28 18.99 -15.44
N ARG A 118 1.89 20.17 -15.53
CA ARG A 118 3.08 20.54 -14.74
C ARG A 118 2.75 20.38 -13.26
N THR A 119 3.79 20.47 -12.41
CA THR A 119 3.60 20.51 -10.96
C THR A 119 2.45 21.44 -10.61
N PRO A 120 1.49 21.03 -9.76
CA PRO A 120 0.47 21.95 -9.30
C PRO A 120 1.17 23.16 -8.65
N PHE A 121 0.93 24.37 -9.17
CA PHE A 121 1.64 25.60 -8.74
C PHE A 121 1.59 25.79 -7.22
N TRP A 122 0.45 25.44 -6.63
CA TRP A 122 0.24 25.53 -5.20
C TRP A 122 1.19 24.69 -4.36
N MET A 123 1.65 23.55 -4.91
CA MET A 123 2.55 22.66 -4.20
C MET A 123 3.95 23.25 -4.17
N GLU A 124 4.40 23.85 -5.26
CA GLU A 124 5.68 24.58 -5.30
C GLU A 124 5.64 25.74 -4.30
N GLU A 125 4.56 26.54 -4.31
CA GLU A 125 4.38 27.65 -3.37
C GLU A 125 4.30 27.19 -1.91
N LEU A 126 3.65 26.06 -1.63
CA LEU A 126 3.59 25.49 -0.30
C LEU A 126 4.99 25.06 0.17
N LEU A 127 5.73 24.34 -0.67
CA LEU A 127 7.07 23.84 -0.35
C LEU A 127 8.07 24.99 -0.14
N ASP A 128 8.03 26.00 -1.01
CA ASP A 128 8.85 27.20 -0.87
C ASP A 128 8.53 27.94 0.44
N ALA A 129 7.24 28.16 0.73
CA ALA A 129 6.82 28.81 1.97
C ALA A 129 7.23 28.02 3.21
N THR A 130 7.14 26.68 3.19
CA THR A 130 7.62 25.84 4.31
C THR A 130 9.12 25.92 4.51
N THR A 131 9.88 26.00 3.42
CA THR A 131 11.35 26.11 3.46
C THR A 131 11.75 27.45 4.06
N ILE A 132 11.20 28.55 3.54
CA ILE A 132 11.46 29.91 4.04
C ILE A 132 11.13 30.00 5.53
N LEU A 133 9.94 29.56 5.95
CA LEU A 133 9.57 29.65 7.36
C LEU A 133 10.44 28.74 8.25
N SER A 134 10.83 27.56 7.77
CA SER A 134 11.71 26.66 8.54
C SER A 134 13.12 27.25 8.72
N GLU A 135 13.64 27.94 7.71
CA GLU A 135 14.90 28.68 7.78
C GLU A 135 14.81 29.86 8.76
N GLU A 136 13.73 30.66 8.68
CA GLU A 136 13.48 31.79 9.59
C GLU A 136 13.37 31.34 11.06
N LEU A 137 12.71 30.21 11.30
CA LEU A 137 12.54 29.65 12.64
C LEU A 137 13.79 28.92 13.14
N GLY A 138 14.73 28.56 12.26
CA GLY A 138 15.88 27.71 12.57
C GLY A 138 15.52 26.25 12.92
N HIS A 139 14.27 25.85 12.65
CA HIS A 139 13.75 24.50 12.84
C HIS A 139 12.51 24.28 11.96
N GLY A 140 12.12 23.02 11.75
CA GLY A 140 10.93 22.70 10.97
C GLY A 140 9.65 23.36 11.49
N CYS A 141 8.84 23.92 10.57
CA CYS A 141 7.60 24.63 10.89
C CYS A 141 6.45 23.69 11.36
N TRP A 142 6.48 22.42 10.97
CA TRP A 142 5.46 21.41 11.26
C TRP A 142 5.90 20.42 12.34
N ARG A 143 6.13 20.92 13.54
CA ARG A 143 6.70 20.16 14.66
C ARG A 143 5.88 18.93 15.08
N MET A 144 4.56 18.95 14.90
CA MET A 144 3.66 17.86 15.31
C MET A 144 3.29 16.91 14.16
N LEU A 145 3.73 17.18 12.93
CA LEU A 145 3.25 16.46 11.75
C LEU A 145 3.83 15.05 11.72
N GLN A 146 2.93 14.06 11.67
CA GLN A 146 3.26 12.64 11.66
C GLN A 146 2.92 11.99 10.32
N SER A 147 1.89 12.48 9.63
CA SER A 147 1.43 11.93 8.35
C SER A 147 1.32 12.99 7.28
N PHE A 148 1.91 12.76 6.13
CA PHE A 148 1.85 13.65 4.97
C PHE A 148 1.48 12.86 3.72
N THR A 149 0.35 13.22 3.12
CA THR A 149 -0.16 12.57 1.91
C THR A 149 -0.40 13.59 0.81
N ILE A 150 0.11 13.30 -0.38
CA ILE A 150 -0.24 14.01 -1.61
C ILE A 150 -0.73 12.98 -2.61
N GLU A 151 -1.93 13.19 -3.14
CA GLU A 151 -2.48 12.41 -4.25
C GLU A 151 -2.75 13.35 -5.41
N SER A 152 -2.01 13.19 -6.50
CA SER A 152 -2.10 14.03 -7.68
C SER A 152 -2.00 13.19 -8.95
N THR A 153 -2.75 13.59 -9.96
CA THR A 153 -2.63 13.08 -11.33
C THR A 153 -1.68 13.94 -12.18
N SER A 154 -1.03 14.94 -11.59
CA SER A 154 -0.03 15.78 -12.24
C SER A 154 1.36 15.18 -12.13
N SER A 155 2.29 15.71 -12.94
CA SER A 155 3.71 15.42 -12.80
C SER A 155 4.36 16.39 -11.83
N VAL A 156 5.29 15.94 -11.00
CA VAL A 156 6.02 16.79 -10.05
C VAL A 156 7.44 17.07 -10.55
N MET A 157 7.81 18.35 -10.63
CA MET A 157 9.13 18.81 -11.04
C MET A 157 10.05 19.21 -9.88
N VAL A 158 9.49 19.68 -8.77
CA VAL A 158 10.23 20.05 -7.56
C VAL A 158 10.45 18.84 -6.65
N SER A 159 11.47 18.87 -5.81
CA SER A 159 11.62 17.86 -4.77
C SER A 159 10.50 18.03 -3.74
N PRO A 160 9.51 17.11 -3.64
CA PRO A 160 8.48 17.24 -2.61
C PRO A 160 9.09 17.09 -1.21
N PHE A 161 10.29 16.56 -1.09
CA PHE A 161 10.89 16.06 0.15
C PHE A 161 11.43 17.13 1.11
N GLN A 162 11.32 18.41 0.76
CA GLN A 162 11.60 19.51 1.68
C GLN A 162 10.74 19.43 2.96
N PHE A 163 9.57 18.77 2.90
CA PHE A 163 8.73 18.56 4.09
C PHE A 163 9.42 17.78 5.21
N VAL A 164 10.47 16.98 4.96
CA VAL A 164 11.14 16.22 6.04
C VAL A 164 11.90 17.16 6.97
N GLN A 165 12.51 18.20 6.44
CA GLN A 165 13.16 19.23 7.24
C GLN A 165 12.11 20.08 7.96
N ALA A 166 10.97 20.35 7.29
CA ALA A 166 9.84 21.05 7.89
C ALA A 166 9.14 20.24 9.01
N ALA A 167 9.15 18.91 8.95
CA ALA A 167 8.40 18.02 9.84
C ALA A 167 9.31 16.96 10.50
N PRO A 168 10.00 17.31 11.61
CA PRO A 168 10.95 16.41 12.25
C PRO A 168 10.32 15.14 12.85
N LEU A 169 9.02 15.13 13.13
CA LEU A 169 8.29 13.98 13.68
C LEU A 169 7.55 13.15 12.61
N LEU A 170 7.83 13.38 11.34
CA LEU A 170 7.15 12.71 10.23
C LEU A 170 7.44 11.21 10.23
N LYS A 171 6.37 10.41 10.21
CA LYS A 171 6.40 8.94 10.25
C LYS A 171 5.87 8.34 8.97
N ASP A 172 4.82 8.91 8.40
CA ASP A 172 4.09 8.33 7.28
C ASP A 172 4.07 9.31 6.12
N VAL A 173 4.61 8.88 4.98
CA VAL A 173 4.66 9.67 3.75
C VAL A 173 4.02 8.86 2.62
N ASN A 174 2.99 9.41 2.00
CA ASN A 174 2.36 8.83 0.82
C ASN A 174 2.28 9.85 -0.30
N LEU A 175 3.08 9.66 -1.34
CA LEU A 175 3.16 10.52 -2.50
C LEU A 175 2.66 9.74 -3.72
N THR A 176 1.55 10.17 -4.26
CA THR A 176 0.96 9.64 -5.49
C THR A 176 0.96 10.75 -6.53
N PHE A 177 1.69 10.54 -7.63
CA PHE A 177 1.80 11.46 -8.75
C PHE A 177 1.61 10.69 -10.06
N HIS A 178 1.26 11.37 -11.15
CA HIS A 178 1.38 10.75 -12.46
C HIS A 178 2.85 10.51 -12.80
N SER A 179 3.72 11.51 -12.67
CA SER A 179 5.14 11.27 -12.85
C SER A 179 6.02 12.12 -11.94
N PHE A 180 7.22 11.62 -11.62
CA PHE A 180 8.30 12.30 -10.95
C PHE A 180 9.36 12.64 -12.00
N SER A 181 9.68 13.92 -12.15
CA SER A 181 10.61 14.39 -13.18
C SER A 181 12.04 13.89 -12.98
N ASN A 182 12.46 13.70 -11.72
CA ASN A 182 13.84 13.44 -11.37
C ASN A 182 13.93 12.51 -10.16
N GLY A 183 14.51 11.32 -10.37
CA GLY A 183 14.76 10.33 -9.33
C GLY A 183 15.81 10.71 -8.29
N ALA A 184 16.72 11.63 -8.62
CA ALA A 184 17.80 12.03 -7.71
C ALA A 184 17.28 12.63 -6.40
N PHE A 185 16.19 13.41 -6.48
CA PHE A 185 15.55 14.04 -5.32
C PHE A 185 15.08 13.02 -4.28
N ILE A 186 14.66 11.83 -4.71
CA ILE A 186 14.19 10.79 -3.80
C ILE A 186 15.37 10.19 -3.02
N SER A 187 16.59 10.19 -3.58
CA SER A 187 17.76 9.62 -2.91
C SER A 187 18.30 10.52 -1.80
N GLU A 188 18.11 11.84 -1.91
CA GLU A 188 18.55 12.83 -0.91
C GLU A 188 17.66 12.83 0.34
N LEU A 189 16.42 12.37 0.24
CA LEU A 189 15.44 12.28 1.33
C LEU A 189 15.98 11.56 2.60
N PHE A 190 16.77 10.50 2.42
CA PHE A 190 17.07 9.56 3.50
C PHE A 190 18.27 9.93 4.36
N VAL A 191 18.96 11.03 4.03
CA VAL A 191 19.98 11.58 4.92
C VAL A 191 19.33 12.12 6.21
N ASP A 192 18.11 12.68 6.10
CA ASP A 192 17.46 13.41 7.19
C ASP A 192 16.19 12.74 7.77
N ALA A 193 15.57 11.80 7.05
CA ALA A 193 14.30 11.17 7.41
C ALA A 193 14.38 10.09 8.51
N LYS A 194 15.05 10.36 9.64
CA LYS A 194 15.34 9.38 10.71
C LYS A 194 14.11 8.79 11.41
N ASN A 195 12.97 9.50 11.38
CA ASN A 195 11.73 9.10 12.04
C ASN A 195 10.72 8.41 11.11
N LEU A 196 11.06 8.26 9.83
CA LEU A 196 10.13 7.73 8.84
C LEU A 196 9.89 6.22 9.08
N HIS A 197 8.63 5.85 9.23
CA HIS A 197 8.15 4.48 9.43
C HIS A 197 7.53 3.90 8.16
N SER A 198 6.82 4.71 7.37
CA SER A 198 6.14 4.28 6.16
C SER A 198 6.41 5.25 5.02
N LEU A 199 6.87 4.73 3.90
CA LEU A 199 7.02 5.46 2.65
C LEU A 199 6.22 4.77 1.54
N SER A 200 5.38 5.53 0.85
CA SER A 200 4.68 5.12 -0.36
C SER A 200 4.93 6.14 -1.47
N LEU A 201 5.50 5.68 -2.60
CA LEU A 201 5.80 6.49 -3.78
C LEU A 201 5.13 5.84 -5.02
N VAL A 202 3.98 6.38 -5.41
CA VAL A 202 3.20 5.90 -6.54
C VAL A 202 3.33 6.89 -7.70
N GLY A 203 3.79 6.43 -8.86
CA GLY A 203 3.91 7.27 -10.07
C GLY A 203 5.04 6.86 -11.00
N TYR A 204 5.07 7.40 -12.21
CA TYR A 204 6.13 7.14 -13.19
C TYR A 204 7.37 7.96 -12.84
N VAL A 205 8.51 7.34 -12.54
CA VAL A 205 9.76 8.07 -12.33
C VAL A 205 10.52 8.15 -13.64
N ASN A 206 10.54 9.35 -14.21
CA ASN A 206 11.15 9.61 -15.51
C ASN A 206 12.68 9.72 -15.39
N GLN A 207 13.38 9.38 -16.48
CA GLN A 207 14.80 9.68 -16.70
C GLN A 207 15.76 9.10 -15.66
N ILE A 208 15.43 7.95 -15.08
CA ILE A 208 16.34 7.26 -14.16
C ILE A 208 17.24 6.31 -14.95
N THR A 209 18.56 6.50 -14.83
CA THR A 209 19.52 5.44 -15.18
C THR A 209 19.44 4.32 -14.14
N SER A 210 19.69 3.07 -14.52
CA SER A 210 19.68 1.93 -13.58
C SER A 210 20.54 2.15 -12.33
N GLY A 211 21.64 2.88 -12.46
CA GLY A 211 22.50 3.22 -11.33
C GLY A 211 21.89 4.23 -10.37
N VAL A 212 21.06 5.16 -10.84
CA VAL A 212 20.28 6.05 -9.97
C VAL A 212 19.16 5.27 -9.27
N ALA A 213 18.45 4.38 -9.98
CA ALA A 213 17.41 3.54 -9.37
C ALA A 213 17.98 2.69 -8.23
N SER A 214 19.10 2.01 -8.47
CA SER A 214 19.72 1.14 -7.47
C SER A 214 20.18 1.94 -6.26
N ARG A 215 20.84 3.08 -6.48
CA ARG A 215 21.26 4.00 -5.41
C ARG A 215 20.08 4.52 -4.61
N LEU A 216 18.96 4.79 -5.28
CA LEU A 216 17.73 5.16 -4.63
C LEU A 216 17.31 4.07 -3.65
N TYR A 217 17.00 2.86 -4.12
CA TYR A 217 16.52 1.78 -3.24
C TYR A 217 17.49 1.45 -2.10
N TYR A 218 18.79 1.34 -2.39
CA TYR A 218 19.78 1.10 -1.35
C TYR A 218 19.85 2.26 -0.35
N GLY A 219 19.80 3.51 -0.82
CA GLY A 219 19.78 4.70 0.03
C GLY A 219 18.56 4.74 0.95
N ILE A 220 17.37 4.42 0.42
CA ILE A 220 16.13 4.31 1.22
C ILE A 220 16.28 3.25 2.31
N ILE A 221 16.67 2.04 1.92
CA ILE A 221 16.75 0.89 2.83
C ILE A 221 17.83 1.11 3.88
N GLN A 222 18.99 1.66 3.49
CA GLN A 222 20.12 1.91 4.37
C GLN A 222 19.89 3.10 5.31
N GLY A 223 19.34 4.21 4.82
CA GLY A 223 19.09 5.41 5.62
C GLY A 223 17.84 5.31 6.49
N GLY A 224 16.84 4.52 6.07
CA GLY A 224 15.59 4.32 6.78
C GLY A 224 15.68 3.37 7.99
N ALA A 225 16.47 3.73 9.01
CA ALA A 225 16.69 2.88 10.19
C ALA A 225 15.41 2.52 10.97
N ARG A 226 14.33 3.30 10.81
CA ARG A 226 13.00 3.07 11.41
C ARG A 226 11.92 2.69 10.38
N LEU A 227 12.30 2.51 9.11
CA LEU A 227 11.37 2.30 8.02
C LEU A 227 10.81 0.87 8.07
N VAL A 228 9.54 0.75 8.46
CA VAL A 228 8.79 -0.51 8.58
C VAL A 228 8.14 -0.91 7.25
N SER A 229 7.70 0.07 6.46
CA SER A 229 7.01 -0.16 5.19
C SER A 229 7.59 0.70 4.07
N LEU A 230 8.00 0.06 2.98
CA LEU A 230 8.45 0.71 1.76
C LEU A 230 7.61 0.24 0.58
N LYS A 231 6.88 1.17 -0.04
CA LYS A 231 6.05 0.90 -1.22
C LYS A 231 6.44 1.81 -2.37
N ILE A 232 6.91 1.23 -3.46
CA ILE A 232 7.23 1.97 -4.68
C ILE A 232 6.51 1.26 -5.84
N PRO A 233 5.18 1.42 -5.96
CA PRO A 233 4.39 0.81 -7.03
C PRO A 233 4.54 1.51 -8.41
N GLY A 234 5.42 2.50 -8.52
CA GLY A 234 5.64 3.27 -9.73
C GLY A 234 6.28 2.53 -10.91
N HIS A 235 6.33 3.21 -12.06
CA HIS A 235 7.11 2.78 -13.22
C HIS A 235 8.44 3.50 -13.24
N ILE A 236 9.56 2.78 -13.27
CA ILE A 236 10.86 3.40 -13.50
C ILE A 236 11.23 3.13 -14.96
N CYS A 237 11.12 4.15 -15.82
CA CYS A 237 11.49 4.04 -17.22
C CYS A 237 13.02 4.20 -17.35
N GLU A 238 13.69 3.11 -17.73
CA GLU A 238 15.14 3.10 -17.93
C GLU A 238 15.47 3.61 -19.35
N MET A 239 16.20 4.72 -19.46
CA MET A 239 16.54 5.28 -20.78
C MET A 239 17.66 4.52 -21.51
N SER A 240 18.36 3.56 -20.88
CA SER A 240 19.44 2.81 -21.52
C SER A 240 19.88 1.59 -20.69
N ALA A 241 19.86 0.40 -21.28
CA ALA A 241 20.15 -0.89 -20.62
C ALA A 241 21.65 -1.22 -20.43
N THR A 242 22.59 -0.30 -20.69
CA THR A 242 24.00 -0.65 -20.93
C THR A 242 24.96 -0.38 -19.77
N SER A 243 24.51 0.16 -18.64
CA SER A 243 25.39 0.46 -17.51
C SER A 243 25.35 -0.67 -16.48
N SER A 244 26.36 -1.55 -16.50
CA SER A 244 26.61 -2.49 -15.42
C SER A 244 27.16 -1.72 -14.22
N MET A 245 26.29 -1.37 -13.27
CA MET A 245 26.76 -0.83 -11.98
C MET A 245 27.63 -1.86 -11.24
N PRO A 246 28.60 -1.45 -10.41
CA PRO A 246 29.24 -2.34 -9.46
C PRO A 246 28.24 -2.76 -8.38
N ALA A 247 28.33 -4.01 -7.92
CA ALA A 247 27.48 -4.47 -6.82
C ALA A 247 28.01 -3.79 -5.55
N PRO A 248 27.14 -3.44 -4.59
CA PRO A 248 27.64 -3.03 -3.30
C PRO A 248 28.55 -4.14 -2.75
N VAL A 249 29.71 -3.76 -2.22
CA VAL A 249 30.69 -4.73 -1.68
C VAL A 249 30.12 -5.45 -0.46
N VAL A 250 29.26 -4.75 0.29
CA VAL A 250 28.60 -5.27 1.49
C VAL A 250 27.08 -5.23 1.27
N PRO A 251 26.34 -6.31 1.60
CA PRO A 251 24.89 -6.31 1.55
C PRO A 251 24.28 -5.18 2.39
N VAL A 252 23.29 -4.48 1.82
CA VAL A 252 22.57 -3.41 2.51
C VAL A 252 21.58 -4.02 3.50
N THR A 253 21.69 -3.66 4.77
CA THR A 253 20.90 -4.28 5.85
C THR A 253 19.88 -3.30 6.41
N ASN A 254 18.65 -3.77 6.63
CA ASN A 254 17.63 -3.05 7.39
C ASN A 254 16.87 -4.03 8.29
N THR A 255 16.95 -3.83 9.61
CA THR A 255 16.45 -4.80 10.59
C THR A 255 14.99 -4.62 10.96
N VAL A 256 14.33 -3.56 10.50
CA VAL A 256 12.94 -3.22 10.90
C VAL A 256 11.95 -3.27 9.73
N LEU A 257 12.43 -3.20 8.49
CA LEU A 257 11.61 -3.21 7.29
C LEU A 257 10.87 -4.55 7.17
N SER A 258 9.55 -4.49 7.39
CA SER A 258 8.68 -5.67 7.41
C SER A 258 7.80 -5.80 6.17
N CYS A 259 7.60 -4.71 5.42
CA CYS A 259 6.81 -4.66 4.19
C CYS A 259 7.60 -3.99 3.06
N LEU A 260 7.81 -4.73 1.97
CA LEU A 260 8.55 -4.26 0.79
C LEU A 260 7.73 -4.49 -0.48
N HIS A 261 7.24 -3.41 -1.10
CA HIS A 261 6.53 -3.45 -2.38
C HIS A 261 7.37 -2.76 -3.45
N LEU A 262 7.79 -3.53 -4.47
CA LEU A 262 8.64 -3.08 -5.56
C LEU A 262 7.93 -3.32 -6.89
N HIS A 263 7.60 -2.26 -7.61
CA HIS A 263 7.05 -2.37 -8.96
C HIS A 263 8.03 -1.80 -9.98
N ASN A 264 8.13 -2.44 -11.15
CA ASN A 264 8.97 -2.00 -12.28
C ASN A 264 10.39 -1.56 -11.92
N CYS A 265 10.98 -2.16 -10.89
CA CYS A 265 12.31 -1.78 -10.44
C CYS A 265 13.35 -2.35 -11.44
N PRO A 266 14.09 -1.51 -12.19
CA PRO A 266 15.23 -2.00 -12.96
C PRO A 266 16.23 -2.64 -12.00
N ASN A 267 16.82 -3.75 -12.39
CA ASN A 267 17.74 -4.52 -11.55
C ASN A 267 17.16 -5.03 -10.22
N ILE A 268 15.84 -5.21 -10.10
CA ILE A 268 15.22 -5.75 -8.88
C ILE A 268 15.88 -7.06 -8.42
N ARG A 269 16.26 -7.92 -9.36
CA ARG A 269 17.02 -9.15 -9.10
C ARG A 269 18.26 -8.87 -8.26
N ARG A 270 19.06 -7.90 -8.71
CA ARG A 270 20.29 -7.49 -8.04
C ARG A 270 20.01 -6.85 -6.69
N LEU A 271 18.97 -6.02 -6.59
CA LEU A 271 18.52 -5.44 -5.33
C LEU A 271 18.21 -6.55 -4.31
N LEU A 272 17.33 -7.49 -4.65
CA LEU A 272 16.99 -8.63 -3.78
C LEU A 272 18.21 -9.48 -3.45
N MET A 273 19.14 -9.67 -4.40
CA MET A 273 20.41 -10.37 -4.18
C MET A 273 21.45 -9.58 -3.37
N ASN A 274 21.20 -8.33 -2.96
CA ASN A 274 22.16 -7.50 -2.21
C ASN A 274 21.58 -6.82 -0.96
N ILE A 275 20.40 -7.23 -0.49
CA ILE A 275 19.78 -6.71 0.74
C ILE A 275 19.55 -7.79 1.81
N VAL A 276 19.63 -7.41 3.08
CA VAL A 276 19.39 -8.26 4.26
C VAL A 276 18.28 -7.63 5.09
N LEU A 277 17.12 -8.29 5.14
CA LEU A 277 15.89 -7.77 5.74
C LEU A 277 15.28 -8.78 6.74
N PRO A 278 15.85 -8.95 7.95
CA PRO A 278 15.42 -10.00 8.88
C PRO A 278 13.97 -9.87 9.37
N ALA A 279 13.43 -8.64 9.44
CA ALA A 279 12.04 -8.40 9.81
C ALA A 279 11.04 -8.56 8.65
N LEU A 280 11.51 -8.87 7.43
CA LEU A 280 10.65 -8.91 6.25
C LEU A 280 9.58 -9.98 6.38
N SER A 281 8.32 -9.54 6.35
CA SER A 281 7.13 -10.39 6.47
C SER A 281 6.26 -10.35 5.21
N GLU A 282 6.34 -9.26 4.45
CA GLU A 282 5.58 -9.05 3.22
C GLU A 282 6.49 -8.58 2.09
N LEU A 283 6.44 -9.33 0.97
CA LEU A 283 7.14 -9.00 -0.27
C LEU A 283 6.14 -8.95 -1.41
N GLN A 284 6.04 -7.80 -2.07
CA GLN A 284 5.30 -7.63 -3.32
C GLN A 284 6.25 -7.21 -4.42
N VAL A 285 6.27 -7.97 -5.51
CA VAL A 285 7.02 -7.65 -6.72
C VAL A 285 6.07 -7.67 -7.91
N CYS A 286 5.97 -6.55 -8.62
CA CYS A 286 5.09 -6.44 -9.79
C CYS A 286 5.82 -5.82 -10.98
N ARG A 287 5.51 -6.24 -12.19
CA ARG A 287 5.82 -5.52 -13.43
C ARG A 287 4.54 -4.88 -13.97
N VAL A 288 4.64 -3.84 -14.78
CA VAL A 288 3.50 -3.18 -15.43
C VAL A 288 3.81 -3.05 -16.92
N ASP A 289 2.78 -3.18 -17.75
CA ASP A 289 2.91 -3.60 -19.16
C ASP A 289 3.36 -2.52 -20.13
N ASP A 290 3.34 -1.24 -19.73
CA ASP A 290 3.54 -0.11 -20.65
C ASP A 290 4.95 -0.03 -21.26
N CYS A 291 5.91 -0.87 -20.84
CA CYS A 291 7.26 -0.95 -21.40
C CYS A 291 7.38 -2.08 -22.43
N ILE A 292 6.68 -1.94 -23.56
CA ILE A 292 6.58 -2.92 -24.64
C ILE A 292 7.95 -3.27 -25.27
N ASP A 293 8.93 -2.36 -25.18
CA ASP A 293 10.22 -2.51 -25.86
C ASP A 293 11.34 -3.15 -25.02
N ALA A 294 11.11 -3.38 -23.72
CA ALA A 294 12.13 -4.00 -22.87
C ALA A 294 12.12 -5.52 -23.07
N ALA A 295 13.15 -6.01 -23.78
CA ALA A 295 13.35 -7.43 -24.10
C ALA A 295 12.94 -8.35 -22.93
N PRO A 296 12.22 -9.44 -23.20
CA PRO A 296 11.78 -10.39 -22.17
C PRO A 296 13.01 -11.10 -21.61
N HIS A 297 13.67 -10.46 -20.65
CA HIS A 297 14.66 -11.14 -19.85
C HIS A 297 13.86 -12.17 -19.04
N THR A 298 14.02 -13.44 -19.42
CA THR A 298 13.60 -14.63 -18.67
C THR A 298 14.41 -14.64 -17.38
N ILE A 299 13.98 -13.83 -16.43
CA ILE A 299 14.72 -13.56 -15.21
C ILE A 299 14.38 -14.68 -14.22
N LYS A 300 15.41 -15.36 -13.71
CA LYS A 300 15.32 -16.26 -12.55
C LYS A 300 15.02 -15.49 -11.27
N MET A 301 13.81 -14.91 -11.18
CA MET A 301 13.41 -14.11 -10.02
C MET A 301 13.36 -14.95 -8.76
N GLY A 302 12.96 -16.22 -8.88
CA GLY A 302 12.85 -17.08 -7.72
C GLY A 302 14.19 -17.35 -7.03
N ASP A 303 15.29 -17.47 -7.78
CA ASP A 303 16.64 -17.52 -7.18
C ASP A 303 16.93 -16.28 -6.32
N SER A 304 16.46 -15.10 -6.74
CA SER A 304 16.69 -13.86 -6.01
C SER A 304 15.85 -13.77 -4.74
N ILE A 305 14.60 -14.24 -4.80
CA ILE A 305 13.72 -14.33 -3.63
C ILE A 305 14.28 -15.34 -2.63
N ARG A 306 14.74 -16.50 -3.10
CA ARG A 306 15.38 -17.50 -2.25
C ARG A 306 16.65 -16.96 -1.59
N CYS A 307 17.55 -16.35 -2.37
CA CYS A 307 18.76 -15.72 -1.81
C CYS A 307 18.43 -14.63 -0.79
N LEU A 308 17.38 -13.82 -1.03
CA LEU A 308 16.91 -12.84 -0.06
C LEU A 308 16.50 -13.51 1.25
N VAL A 309 15.68 -14.56 1.18
CA VAL A 309 15.13 -15.25 2.35
C VAL A 309 16.22 -15.97 3.13
N GLU A 310 17.05 -16.75 2.44
CA GLU A 310 18.18 -17.48 3.04
C GLU A 310 19.17 -16.52 3.70
N ARG A 311 19.51 -15.41 3.05
CA ARG A 311 20.44 -14.44 3.64
C ARG A 311 19.81 -13.63 4.77
N SER A 312 18.54 -13.25 4.63
CA SER A 312 17.85 -12.43 5.62
C SER A 312 17.37 -13.24 6.81
N GLN A 313 17.24 -14.57 6.67
CA GLN A 313 16.62 -15.46 7.65
C GLN A 313 15.22 -14.95 8.07
N CYS A 314 14.48 -14.39 7.11
CA CYS A 314 13.20 -13.75 7.37
C CYS A 314 12.04 -14.76 7.24
N THR A 315 10.96 -14.51 7.98
CA THR A 315 9.74 -15.33 7.93
C THR A 315 8.68 -14.67 7.05
N LEU A 316 8.77 -14.88 5.73
CA LEU A 316 7.78 -14.34 4.80
C LEU A 316 6.39 -14.94 5.06
N ARG A 317 5.41 -14.07 5.31
CA ARG A 317 3.99 -14.42 5.49
C ARG A 317 3.16 -14.06 4.26
N CYS A 318 3.54 -13.02 3.53
CA CYS A 318 2.82 -12.56 2.34
C CYS A 318 3.79 -12.44 1.16
N LEU A 319 3.49 -13.13 0.06
CA LEU A 319 4.22 -13.06 -1.19
C LEU A 319 3.26 -12.73 -2.33
N ARG A 320 3.49 -11.60 -3.00
CA ARG A 320 2.69 -11.16 -4.14
C ARG A 320 3.61 -10.97 -5.34
N LEU A 321 3.38 -11.74 -6.41
CA LEU A 321 4.17 -11.72 -7.63
C LEU A 321 3.25 -11.39 -8.79
N GLY A 322 3.50 -10.28 -9.49
CA GLY A 322 2.63 -9.85 -10.58
C GLY A 322 3.38 -9.56 -11.87
N ARG A 323 2.92 -10.12 -12.99
CA ARG A 323 3.44 -9.87 -14.35
C ARG A 323 4.94 -10.17 -14.48
N LEU A 324 5.43 -11.13 -13.70
CA LEU A 324 6.83 -11.57 -13.73
C LEU A 324 6.96 -12.83 -14.58
N GLN A 325 8.00 -12.87 -15.42
CA GLN A 325 8.40 -14.09 -16.10
C GLN A 325 9.24 -14.93 -15.13
N ILE A 326 8.57 -15.82 -14.40
CA ILE A 326 9.24 -16.77 -13.50
C ILE A 326 9.03 -18.17 -14.06
N ASP A 327 10.12 -18.92 -14.22
CA ASP A 327 10.04 -20.34 -14.56
C ASP A 327 9.24 -21.10 -13.50
N LYS A 328 8.35 -22.00 -13.94
CA LYS A 328 7.44 -22.74 -13.05
C LYS A 328 8.18 -23.55 -11.99
N GLU A 329 9.27 -24.23 -12.36
CA GLU A 329 10.01 -25.11 -11.45
C GLU A 329 10.75 -24.24 -10.43
N ASN A 330 11.32 -23.12 -10.89
CA ASN A 330 11.94 -22.14 -10.01
C ASN A 330 10.94 -21.55 -9.00
N LEU A 331 9.71 -21.23 -9.44
CA LEU A 331 8.66 -20.71 -8.55
C LEU A 331 8.22 -21.75 -7.52
N ILE A 332 8.02 -23.00 -7.93
CA ILE A 332 7.67 -24.10 -7.02
C ILE A 332 8.75 -24.27 -5.96
N HIS A 333 10.03 -24.31 -6.36
CA HIS A 333 11.14 -24.43 -5.42
C HIS A 333 11.23 -23.27 -4.42
N VAL A 334 10.92 -22.04 -4.84
CA VAL A 334 10.82 -20.92 -3.91
C VAL A 334 9.70 -21.15 -2.91
N LEU A 335 8.51 -21.53 -3.37
CA LEU A 335 7.37 -21.78 -2.49
C LEU A 335 7.64 -22.93 -1.51
N GLU A 336 8.37 -23.97 -1.93
CA GLU A 336 8.79 -25.09 -1.07
C GLU A 336 9.65 -24.61 0.10
N SER A 337 10.54 -23.64 -0.14
CA SER A 337 11.41 -23.08 0.91
C SER A 337 10.68 -22.14 1.88
N LEU A 338 9.46 -21.71 1.56
CA LEU A 338 8.73 -20.66 2.27
C LEU A 338 7.56 -21.21 3.09
N THR A 339 7.89 -22.00 4.12
CA THR A 339 6.91 -22.72 4.95
C THR A 339 6.00 -21.79 5.78
N SER A 340 6.41 -20.55 6.04
CA SER A 340 5.64 -19.56 6.81
C SER A 340 4.62 -18.75 5.99
N LEU A 341 4.46 -19.02 4.70
CA LEU A 341 3.57 -18.25 3.84
C LEU A 341 2.11 -18.48 4.18
N HIS A 342 1.42 -17.39 4.52
CA HIS A 342 -0.02 -17.34 4.73
C HIS A 342 -0.75 -16.87 3.47
N ASN A 343 -0.19 -15.89 2.77
CA ASN A 343 -0.83 -15.27 1.62
C ASN A 343 0.10 -15.36 0.41
N VAL A 344 -0.37 -16.00 -0.65
CA VAL A 344 0.31 -16.06 -1.94
C VAL A 344 -0.62 -15.53 -3.02
N SER A 345 -0.17 -14.50 -3.74
CA SER A 345 -0.87 -13.99 -4.92
C SER A 345 0.08 -13.99 -6.09
N ILE A 346 -0.28 -14.68 -7.17
CA ILE A 346 0.51 -14.75 -8.40
C ILE A 346 -0.40 -14.25 -9.52
N SER A 347 -0.05 -13.14 -10.16
CA SER A 347 -0.65 -12.73 -11.42
C SER A 347 0.37 -12.92 -12.54
N HIS A 348 -0.02 -13.67 -13.55
CA HIS A 348 0.74 -13.96 -14.75
C HIS A 348 0.08 -13.25 -15.93
N GLU A 349 0.90 -12.66 -16.79
CA GLU A 349 0.43 -11.98 -17.99
C GLU A 349 1.24 -12.50 -19.17
N ALA A 350 0.59 -13.17 -20.12
CA ALA A 350 1.29 -13.62 -21.31
C ALA A 350 1.58 -12.42 -22.20
N VAL A 351 2.86 -12.27 -22.53
CA VAL A 351 3.27 -11.37 -23.60
C VAL A 351 2.90 -12.05 -24.91
N GLU A 352 1.89 -11.53 -25.63
CA GLU A 352 1.32 -12.13 -26.85
C GLU A 352 2.35 -12.45 -27.96
N ASN A 353 3.56 -11.91 -27.87
CA ASN A 353 4.59 -12.00 -28.90
C ASN A 353 5.83 -12.83 -28.51
N ALA A 354 5.89 -13.40 -27.31
CA ALA A 354 7.06 -14.18 -26.89
C ALA A 354 6.92 -15.65 -27.32
N ALA A 355 7.75 -16.10 -28.26
CA ALA A 355 7.86 -17.51 -28.70
C ALA A 355 8.33 -18.50 -27.61
N SER A 356 8.46 -18.06 -26.36
CA SER A 356 8.88 -18.89 -25.24
C SER A 356 7.68 -19.63 -24.64
N PRO A 357 7.80 -20.92 -24.30
CA PRO A 357 6.78 -21.63 -23.54
C PRO A 357 6.68 -21.03 -22.14
N LEU A 358 5.79 -20.06 -21.99
CA LEU A 358 5.40 -19.50 -20.69
C LEU A 358 4.80 -20.62 -19.82
N PRO A 359 4.84 -20.49 -18.48
CA PRO A 359 4.19 -21.44 -17.61
C PRO A 359 2.69 -21.40 -17.88
N ASN A 360 2.18 -22.38 -18.63
CA ASN A 360 0.75 -22.62 -18.71
C ASN A 360 0.25 -22.77 -17.26
N GLY A 361 -0.68 -21.92 -16.84
CA GLY A 361 -1.15 -21.91 -15.44
C GLY A 361 -1.66 -23.27 -14.98
N ILE A 362 -2.21 -24.08 -15.89
CA ILE A 362 -2.71 -25.44 -15.61
C ILE A 362 -1.58 -26.38 -15.11
N PRO A 363 -0.50 -26.66 -15.88
CA PRO A 363 0.64 -27.43 -15.39
C PRO A 363 1.22 -26.94 -14.07
N PHE A 364 1.30 -25.63 -13.86
CA PHE A 364 1.81 -25.06 -12.61
C PHE A 364 0.92 -25.46 -11.42
N ILE A 365 -0.39 -25.23 -11.51
CA ILE A 365 -1.33 -25.60 -10.44
C ILE A 365 -1.37 -27.11 -10.23
N GLN A 366 -1.31 -27.91 -11.29
CA GLN A 366 -1.26 -29.37 -11.17
C GLN A 366 0.01 -29.83 -10.43
N GLN A 367 1.17 -29.27 -10.73
CA GLN A 367 2.41 -29.59 -10.02
C GLN A 367 2.34 -29.16 -8.54
N MET A 368 1.79 -27.97 -8.25
CA MET A 368 1.54 -27.51 -6.88
C MET A 368 0.66 -28.50 -6.10
N THR A 369 -0.41 -29.01 -6.73
CA THR A 369 -1.27 -30.05 -6.15
C THR A 369 -0.52 -31.36 -5.91
N VAL A 370 0.32 -31.80 -6.84
CA VAL A 370 1.14 -33.01 -6.64
C VAL A 370 2.11 -32.84 -5.46
N ARG A 371 2.77 -31.69 -5.35
CA ARG A 371 3.69 -31.38 -4.23
C ARG A 371 2.96 -31.31 -2.89
N GLN A 372 1.79 -30.68 -2.85
CA GLN A 372 0.90 -30.68 -1.68
C GLN A 372 0.61 -32.08 -1.15
N ASN A 373 0.41 -33.03 -2.06
CA ASN A 373 0.11 -34.41 -1.71
C ASN A 373 1.32 -35.20 -1.19
N GLN A 374 2.55 -34.75 -1.49
CA GLN A 374 3.78 -35.49 -1.21
C GLN A 374 4.50 -35.01 0.05
N ALA A 375 4.57 -33.70 0.27
CA ALA A 375 5.41 -33.13 1.32
C ALA A 375 4.82 -31.81 1.80
N TYR A 376 4.03 -31.84 2.89
CA TYR A 376 3.44 -30.69 3.64
C TYR A 376 3.73 -29.30 3.04
N PHE A 377 3.24 -29.07 1.83
CA PHE A 377 3.69 -27.96 1.01
C PHE A 377 2.87 -26.75 1.42
N LEU A 378 3.54 -25.63 1.72
CA LEU A 378 2.90 -24.40 2.20
C LEU A 378 1.90 -24.65 3.36
N PRO A 379 2.36 -25.20 4.50
CA PRO A 379 1.48 -25.66 5.57
C PRO A 379 0.70 -24.54 6.26
N ALA A 380 1.18 -23.29 6.18
CA ALA A 380 0.54 -22.11 6.77
C ALA A 380 -0.39 -21.34 5.81
N LEU A 381 -0.61 -21.84 4.58
CA LEU A 381 -1.29 -21.08 3.53
C LEU A 381 -2.79 -20.89 3.82
N MET A 382 -3.19 -19.63 4.00
CA MET A 382 -4.57 -19.21 4.27
C MET A 382 -5.23 -18.55 3.06
N HIS A 383 -4.45 -17.92 2.19
CA HIS A 383 -4.94 -17.28 0.98
C HIS A 383 -4.05 -17.61 -0.20
N PHE A 384 -4.68 -18.13 -1.26
CA PHE A 384 -4.05 -18.35 -2.53
C PHE A 384 -4.87 -17.67 -3.62
N SER A 385 -4.20 -16.83 -4.42
CA SER A 385 -4.78 -16.22 -5.60
C SER A 385 -3.85 -16.45 -6.79
N PHE A 386 -4.44 -16.93 -7.89
CA PHE A 386 -3.75 -17.12 -9.15
C PHE A 386 -4.57 -16.44 -10.24
N GLY A 387 -3.96 -15.47 -10.92
CA GLY A 387 -4.49 -14.84 -12.11
C GLY A 387 -3.57 -15.13 -13.28
N ASP A 388 -4.11 -15.47 -14.44
CA ASP A 388 -3.33 -15.67 -15.66
C ASP A 388 -4.12 -15.11 -16.84
N THR A 389 -3.60 -14.03 -17.43
CA THR A 389 -4.29 -13.32 -18.53
C THR A 389 -4.21 -14.09 -19.85
N SER A 390 -3.37 -15.13 -19.93
CA SER A 390 -3.16 -15.93 -21.13
C SER A 390 -4.28 -16.94 -21.41
N ILE A 391 -5.17 -17.15 -20.43
CA ILE A 391 -6.20 -18.19 -20.50
C ILE A 391 -7.33 -17.73 -21.40
N ARG A 392 -7.40 -18.33 -22.59
CA ARG A 392 -8.57 -18.22 -23.47
C ARG A 392 -9.72 -19.08 -22.94
N THR A 393 -10.95 -18.71 -23.29
CA THR A 393 -12.21 -19.29 -22.79
C THR A 393 -12.34 -20.83 -22.76
N PRO A 394 -11.80 -21.65 -23.70
CA PRO A 394 -12.00 -23.10 -23.61
C PRO A 394 -11.16 -23.82 -22.53
N THR A 395 -10.03 -23.25 -22.09
CA THR A 395 -9.16 -23.88 -21.06
C THR A 395 -9.48 -23.45 -19.63
N SER A 396 -10.39 -22.49 -19.47
CA SER A 396 -10.82 -21.97 -18.17
C SER A 396 -11.36 -23.06 -17.23
N SER A 397 -12.13 -24.03 -17.74
CA SER A 397 -12.72 -25.10 -16.94
C SER A 397 -11.67 -26.07 -16.37
N GLN A 398 -10.62 -26.38 -17.13
CA GLN A 398 -9.53 -27.23 -16.69
C GLN A 398 -8.72 -26.56 -15.57
N LEU A 399 -8.45 -25.25 -15.71
CA LEU A 399 -7.79 -24.50 -14.65
C LEU A 399 -8.65 -24.39 -13.40
N VAL A 400 -9.94 -24.08 -13.54
CA VAL A 400 -10.88 -24.04 -12.41
C VAL A 400 -10.86 -25.37 -11.67
N ASN A 401 -10.88 -26.49 -12.39
CA ASN A 401 -10.84 -27.82 -11.79
C ASN A 401 -9.49 -28.09 -11.10
N ALA A 402 -8.37 -27.73 -11.72
CA ALA A 402 -7.04 -27.88 -11.12
C ALA A 402 -6.90 -27.00 -9.86
N PHE A 403 -7.37 -25.76 -9.91
CA PHE A 403 -7.37 -24.83 -8.78
C PHE A 403 -8.28 -25.32 -7.66
N ARG A 404 -9.46 -25.83 -8.00
CA ARG A 404 -10.38 -26.45 -7.04
C ARG A 404 -9.72 -27.63 -6.34
N GLN A 405 -9.11 -28.55 -7.09
CA GLN A 405 -8.37 -29.69 -6.52
C GLN A 405 -7.26 -29.25 -5.57
N PHE A 406 -6.54 -28.17 -5.91
CA PHE A 406 -5.49 -27.61 -5.06
C PHE A 406 -6.04 -27.01 -3.74
N VAL A 407 -7.09 -26.19 -3.83
CA VAL A 407 -7.59 -25.43 -2.68
C VAL A 407 -8.51 -26.28 -1.78
N GLU A 408 -9.24 -27.24 -2.35
CA GLU A 408 -10.18 -28.08 -1.62
C GLU A 408 -9.58 -29.36 -1.06
N ASP A 409 -8.28 -29.62 -1.25
CA ASP A 409 -7.62 -30.83 -0.75
C ASP A 409 -7.86 -30.98 0.78
N PRO A 410 -8.56 -32.06 1.22
CA PRO A 410 -8.88 -32.31 2.62
C PRO A 410 -7.65 -32.27 3.54
N ARG A 411 -6.47 -32.66 3.02
CA ARG A 411 -5.22 -32.74 3.79
C ARG A 411 -4.72 -31.38 4.26
N ARG A 412 -5.18 -30.28 3.67
CA ARG A 412 -4.86 -28.91 4.12
C ARG A 412 -5.50 -28.57 5.46
N TRP A 413 -6.67 -29.16 5.75
CA TRP A 413 -7.47 -28.79 6.93
C TRP A 413 -7.13 -29.61 8.17
N CYS A 414 -6.43 -30.74 8.01
CA CYS A 414 -6.18 -31.66 9.12
C CYS A 414 -5.22 -31.13 10.19
N ASN A 415 -4.40 -30.11 9.88
CA ASN A 415 -3.35 -29.62 10.78
C ASN A 415 -3.56 -28.18 11.29
N SER A 416 -4.62 -27.47 10.88
CA SER A 416 -5.01 -26.24 11.58
C SER A 416 -5.72 -26.66 12.87
N SER A 417 -4.94 -26.99 13.91
CA SER A 417 -5.36 -27.20 15.31
C SER A 417 -6.86 -27.47 15.40
N VAL A 418 -7.29 -28.71 15.08
CA VAL A 418 -8.71 -29.07 15.13
C VAL A 418 -9.12 -28.86 16.58
N LEU A 419 -9.79 -27.75 16.83
CA LEU A 419 -10.53 -27.53 18.06
C LEU A 419 -11.60 -28.61 18.07
N GLN A 420 -11.32 -29.71 18.76
CA GLN A 420 -12.26 -30.81 18.86
C GLN A 420 -13.29 -30.39 19.89
N TRP A 421 -14.55 -30.39 19.48
CA TRP A 421 -15.66 -30.15 20.38
C TRP A 421 -15.67 -31.28 21.42
N ASP A 422 -15.40 -30.95 22.67
CA ASP A 422 -15.49 -31.89 23.77
C ASP A 422 -16.92 -31.83 24.36
N PRO A 423 -17.77 -32.84 24.09
CA PRO A 423 -19.14 -32.84 24.56
C PRO A 423 -19.25 -32.85 26.09
N ALA A 424 -18.22 -33.31 26.81
CA ALA A 424 -18.21 -33.33 28.26
C ALA A 424 -17.97 -31.93 28.87
N SER A 425 -17.17 -31.09 28.20
CA SER A 425 -16.84 -29.76 28.72
C SER A 425 -17.61 -28.61 28.05
N ARG A 426 -18.37 -28.87 26.98
CA ARG A 426 -19.05 -27.86 26.14
C ARG A 426 -18.11 -26.72 25.73
N LYS A 427 -16.83 -27.04 25.51
CA LYS A 427 -15.79 -26.11 25.10
C LYS A 427 -15.01 -26.69 23.95
N MET A 428 -14.46 -25.80 23.14
CA MET A 428 -13.48 -26.14 22.11
C MET A 428 -12.16 -26.44 22.81
N ARG A 429 -11.62 -27.64 22.62
CA ARG A 429 -10.32 -28.04 23.17
C ARG A 429 -9.34 -28.18 22.02
N GLU A 430 -8.21 -27.49 22.13
CA GLU A 430 -7.10 -27.70 21.20
C GLU A 430 -6.55 -29.11 21.48
N VAL A 431 -6.66 -30.01 20.51
CA VAL A 431 -6.11 -31.36 20.65
C VAL A 431 -4.64 -31.25 20.33
N GLU A 432 -3.82 -31.20 21.38
CA GLU A 432 -2.39 -31.34 21.21
C GLU A 432 -2.08 -32.72 20.61
N PRO A 433 -1.21 -32.79 19.57
CA PRO A 433 -0.78 -34.06 19.02
C PRO A 433 -0.14 -34.88 20.15
N ALA A 434 -0.51 -36.16 20.26
CA ALA A 434 -0.10 -37.03 21.37
C ALA A 434 1.43 -37.04 21.55
N GLY A 435 1.92 -36.29 22.55
CA GLY A 435 3.32 -36.21 22.91
C GLY A 435 3.61 -34.95 23.74
N GLU A 436 3.86 -35.16 25.03
CA GLU A 436 4.32 -34.19 26.05
C GLU A 436 3.25 -33.46 26.86
N SER A 437 3.58 -33.28 28.15
CA SER A 437 2.67 -33.08 29.27
C SER A 437 2.89 -31.73 29.95
N ASN A 438 1.78 -31.01 30.16
CA ASN A 438 1.46 -29.99 31.19
C ASN A 438 2.44 -28.82 31.48
N GLU A 439 1.98 -27.56 31.38
CA GLU A 439 1.36 -26.82 32.50
C GLU A 439 0.83 -25.39 32.13
N LEU A 440 -0.43 -25.16 32.52
CA LEU A 440 -1.10 -23.93 33.02
C LEU A 440 -1.28 -22.60 32.20
N ARG A 441 -2.56 -22.43 31.82
CA ARG A 441 -3.57 -21.39 32.22
C ARG A 441 -3.75 -20.04 31.48
N ASN A 442 -4.95 -19.97 30.90
CA ASN A 442 -6.04 -18.96 30.97
C ASN A 442 -5.92 -17.57 30.32
N ARG A 443 -6.82 -17.32 29.34
CA ARG A 443 -7.66 -16.09 29.27
C ARG A 443 -8.90 -16.30 28.38
N THR A 444 -10.02 -15.77 28.83
CA THR A 444 -11.35 -15.74 28.22
C THR A 444 -11.48 -14.59 27.21
N LEU A 445 -12.17 -14.80 26.09
CA LEU A 445 -12.66 -13.73 25.20
C LEU A 445 -14.09 -14.06 24.74
N ASP A 446 -14.98 -13.08 24.93
CA ASP A 446 -16.34 -13.02 24.39
C ASP A 446 -16.29 -12.78 22.87
N THR A 447 -17.09 -13.52 22.11
CA THR A 447 -17.32 -13.25 20.67
C THR A 447 -18.79 -12.96 20.41
N GLY A 448 -19.08 -11.71 20.03
CA GLY A 448 -20.32 -11.32 19.39
C GLY A 448 -20.43 -11.90 17.98
N LEU A 449 -21.59 -12.47 17.67
CA LEU A 449 -21.91 -13.11 16.39
C LEU A 449 -22.30 -12.08 15.33
N TYR A 450 -21.56 -12.04 14.22
CA TYR A 450 -22.06 -11.59 12.92
C TYR A 450 -21.76 -12.67 11.89
N ALA A 451 -22.79 -13.11 11.15
CA ALA A 451 -22.66 -14.05 10.04
C ALA A 451 -22.31 -13.30 8.74
N PRO A 452 -21.39 -13.82 7.90
CA PRO A 452 -21.30 -13.37 6.51
C PRO A 452 -21.40 -14.51 5.48
N LEU A 453 -22.04 -14.17 4.36
CA LEU A 453 -22.24 -14.97 3.15
C LEU A 453 -20.93 -15.53 2.54
N GLU A 454 -21.04 -16.72 1.95
CA GLU A 454 -20.05 -17.33 1.05
C GLU A 454 -20.16 -16.73 -0.36
N THR A 455 -19.04 -16.46 -1.04
CA THR A 455 -19.07 -16.12 -2.46
C THR A 455 -17.73 -16.46 -3.13
N THR A 456 -17.78 -17.34 -4.13
CA THR A 456 -16.71 -17.49 -5.12
C THR A 456 -16.93 -16.41 -6.16
N HIS A 457 -16.14 -15.35 -6.17
CA HIS A 457 -16.27 -14.31 -7.19
C HIS A 457 -15.46 -14.68 -8.44
N LEU A 458 -16.18 -14.86 -9.54
CA LEU A 458 -15.62 -14.92 -10.88
C LEU A 458 -15.78 -13.50 -11.45
N PHE A 459 -14.72 -12.69 -11.39
CA PHE A 459 -14.73 -11.36 -12.00
C PHE A 459 -14.33 -11.50 -13.47
N ALA A 460 -15.30 -11.39 -14.37
CA ALA A 460 -15.05 -11.12 -15.78
C ALA A 460 -15.18 -9.61 -16.00
N GLY A 461 -14.07 -8.88 -15.91
CA GLY A 461 -14.01 -7.47 -16.30
C GLY A 461 -13.88 -7.31 -17.81
N ARG A 462 -14.11 -6.10 -18.35
CA ARG A 462 -14.06 -5.78 -19.79
C ARG A 462 -12.70 -6.02 -20.48
N ASN A 463 -11.65 -6.35 -19.71
CA ASN A 463 -10.42 -6.97 -20.19
C ASN A 463 -10.35 -8.35 -19.52
N GLU A 464 -10.31 -9.45 -20.28
CA GLU A 464 -10.56 -10.84 -19.85
C GLU A 464 -9.48 -11.41 -18.89
N THR A 465 -9.35 -10.85 -17.69
CA THR A 465 -8.50 -11.38 -16.63
C THR A 465 -9.32 -12.35 -15.77
N CYS A 466 -9.09 -13.65 -15.90
CA CYS A 466 -9.63 -14.61 -14.94
C CYS A 466 -8.82 -14.56 -13.64
N VAL A 467 -9.34 -13.87 -12.63
CA VAL A 467 -8.76 -13.87 -11.27
C VAL A 467 -9.49 -14.90 -10.42
N TYR A 468 -8.76 -15.94 -9.99
CA TYR A 468 -9.25 -16.88 -8.99
C TYR A 468 -8.73 -16.46 -7.63
N SER A 469 -9.66 -16.18 -6.72
CA SER A 469 -9.34 -15.88 -5.33
C SER A 469 -10.27 -16.66 -4.41
N ARG A 470 -9.70 -17.26 -3.36
CA ARG A 470 -10.48 -17.83 -2.28
C ARG A 470 -9.89 -17.36 -0.96
N VAL A 471 -10.69 -16.67 -0.17
CA VAL A 471 -10.37 -16.36 1.22
C VAL A 471 -10.77 -17.59 2.02
N MET A 472 -9.80 -18.32 2.58
CA MET A 472 -10.11 -19.46 3.44
C MET A 472 -10.59 -18.93 4.79
N LYS A 473 -11.83 -19.26 5.17
CA LYS A 473 -12.32 -19.11 6.54
C LYS A 473 -12.28 -20.49 7.19
N SER A 474 -11.87 -20.57 8.46
CA SER A 474 -11.94 -21.84 9.20
C SER A 474 -13.39 -22.30 9.29
N TRP A 475 -13.68 -23.48 8.77
CA TRP A 475 -15.01 -24.10 8.83
C TRP A 475 -15.17 -24.74 10.22
N ILE A 476 -16.04 -24.19 11.07
CA ILE A 476 -16.47 -24.83 12.33
C ILE A 476 -17.90 -25.28 12.13
N GLY A 477 -18.11 -26.60 12.18
CA GLY A 477 -19.26 -27.29 11.64
C GLY A 477 -20.61 -26.93 12.27
N LYS A 478 -21.63 -26.89 11.40
CA LYS A 478 -23.02 -27.22 11.74
C LYS A 478 -23.47 -28.35 10.81
N HIS A 479 -23.31 -29.59 11.25
CA HIS A 479 -24.12 -30.71 10.75
C HIS A 479 -24.22 -31.79 11.83
N SER A 480 -25.32 -31.74 12.59
CA SER A 480 -25.89 -32.93 13.25
C SER A 480 -27.37 -32.67 13.57
N SER A 481 -28.25 -32.92 12.60
CA SER A 481 -29.61 -33.43 12.80
C SER A 481 -30.43 -33.28 11.52
N ALA A 482 -30.53 -34.35 10.73
CA ALA A 482 -31.73 -34.75 9.98
C ALA A 482 -31.38 -35.95 9.09
N LEU A 483 -31.39 -37.15 9.69
CA LEU A 483 -31.83 -38.41 9.09
C LEU A 483 -31.80 -39.48 10.21
N ALA A 484 -32.98 -40.08 10.43
CA ALA A 484 -33.40 -40.99 11.51
C ALA A 484 -33.76 -40.30 12.84
#